data_AF-A0A920KTA8-F1
#
_entry.id   AF-A0A920KTA8-F1
#
_cell.length_a   1.000
_cell.length_b   1.000
_cell.length_c   1.000
_cell.angle_alpha   90.00
_cell.angle_beta   90.00
_cell.angle_gamma   90.00
#
_symmetry.space_group_name_H-M   'P 1'
#
loop_
_entity.id
_entity.type
_entity.pdbx_description
1 polymer ?
#
loop_
_entity_poly.entity_id
_entity_poly.type
_entity_poly.pdbx_seq_one_letter_code
_entity_poly.pdbx_strand_id
1 'polypeptide(L)' 'MLELPMMIFYPSGENSGGQIDIYNQQYIKRIIIFSNGKTKDEIISY' A
#
# COMPACT_ATOMS: atom_id res chain seq x y z
N MET A 1 17.47 15.74 -5.03
CA MET A 1 16.58 14.97 -4.13
C MET A 1 17.03 13.52 -4.19
N LEU A 2 17.13 12.83 -3.05
CA LEU A 2 17.33 11.37 -3.08
C LEU A 2 15.99 10.74 -3.50
N GLU A 3 15.99 9.98 -4.58
CA GLU A 3 14.87 9.10 -4.92
C GLU A 3 14.94 7.87 -4.01
N LEU A 4 14.12 7.87 -2.97
CA LEU A 4 13.94 6.71 -2.11
C LEU A 4 12.86 5.81 -2.69
N PRO A 5 13.02 4.48 -2.58
CA PRO A 5 11.98 3.56 -3.02
C PRO A 5 10.70 3.79 -2.19
N MET A 6 9.55 3.76 -2.85
CA MET A 6 8.25 3.84 -2.19
C MET A 6 8.01 2.64 -1.26
N MET A 7 8.54 1.48 -1.62
CA MET A 7 8.42 0.24 -0.85
C MET A 7 9.64 -0.64 -1.07
N ILE A 8 10.08 -1.32 -0.01
CA ILE A 8 11.20 -2.26 -0.06
C ILE A 8 10.65 -3.66 0.22
N PHE A 9 10.97 -4.61 -0.66
CA PHE A 9 10.67 -6.02 -0.48
C PHE A 9 11.94 -6.76 -0.06
N TYR A 10 11.83 -7.60 0.96
CA TYR A 10 12.92 -8.40 1.48
C TYR A 10 12.79 -9.86 0.99
N PRO A 11 13.91 -10.59 0.79
CA PRO A 11 13.87 -12.00 0.38
C PRO A 11 13.09 -12.92 1.33
N SER A 12 12.86 -12.53 2.59
CA SER A 12 12.01 -13.25 3.54
C SER A 12 10.52 -13.28 3.17
N GLY A 13 10.11 -12.52 2.15
CA GLY A 13 8.69 -12.29 1.81
C GLY A 13 8.06 -11.12 2.57
N GLU A 14 8.81 -10.50 3.48
CA GLU A 14 8.40 -9.29 4.17
C GLU A 14 8.59 -8.05 3.30
N ASN A 15 7.96 -6.94 3.70
CA ASN A 15 8.12 -5.65 3.07
C ASN A 15 8.09 -4.51 4.12
N SER A 16 8.43 -3.30 3.70
CA SER A 16 8.43 -2.10 4.56
C SER A 16 7.04 -1.68 5.09
N GLY A 17 5.97 -2.32 4.61
CA GLY A 17 4.59 -1.90 4.84
C GLY A 17 4.24 -0.64 4.04
N GLY A 18 2.94 -0.38 3.89
CA GLY A 18 2.47 0.84 3.27
C GLY A 18 0.99 0.84 2.93
N GLN A 19 0.55 1.97 2.39
CA GLN A 19 -0.81 2.17 1.92
C GLN A 19 -0.78 2.86 0.56
N ILE A 20 -1.57 2.35 -0.37
CA ILE A 20 -1.81 2.96 -1.68
C ILE A 20 -3.28 3.38 -1.73
N ASP A 21 -3.53 4.68 -1.82
CA ASP A 21 -4.88 5.23 -2.00
C ASP A 21 -5.06 5.65 -3.47
N ILE A 22 -6.08 5.09 -4.11
CA ILE A 22 -6.50 5.43 -5.46
C ILE A 22 -7.81 6.21 -5.35
N TYR A 23 -7.76 7.49 -5.71
CA TYR A 23 -8.87 8.42 -5.60
C TYR A 23 -9.75 8.36 -6.86
N ASN A 24 -11.03 8.01 -6.67
CA ASN A 24 -12.07 8.16 -7.67
C ASN A 24 -13.08 9.21 -7.20
N GLN A 25 -13.96 9.68 -8.09
CA GLN A 25 -14.96 10.71 -7.76
C GLN A 25 -15.94 10.30 -6.64
N GLN A 26 -16.17 9.01 -6.44
CA GLN A 26 -17.20 8.48 -5.54
C GLN A 26 -16.64 7.73 -4.32
N TYR A 27 -15.40 7.27 -4.38
CA TYR A 27 -14.78 6.49 -3.32
C TYR A 27 -13.26 6.51 -3.45
N ILE A 28 -12.58 6.16 -2.36
CA ILE A 28 -11.17 5.84 -2.34
C ILE A 28 -11.04 4.32 -2.32
N LYS A 29 -10.30 3.76 -3.29
CA LYS A 29 -9.83 2.39 -3.21
C LYS A 29 -8.50 2.39 -2.47
N ARG A 30 -8.46 1.73 -1.32
CA ARG A 30 -7.27 1.61 -0.49
C ARG A 30 -6.72 0.20 -0.54
N ILE A 31 -5.42 0.10 -0.79
CA ILE A 31 -4.67 -1.16 -0.70
C ILE A 31 -3.68 -0.99 0.46
N ILE A 32 -3.89 -1.74 1.54
CA ILE A 32 -2.97 -1.83 2.67
C ILE A 32 -2.04 -3.00 2.42
N ILE A 33 -0.74 -2.74 2.46
CA ILE A 33 0.31 -3.75 2.34
C ILE A 33 0.94 -3.90 3.72
N PHE A 34 0.76 -5.06 4.34
CA PHE A 34 1.32 -5.37 5.65
C PHE A 34 2.76 -5.85 5.51
N SER A 35 3.60 -5.54 6.49
CA SER A 35 5.01 -5.91 6.49
C SER A 35 5.25 -7.42 6.41
N ASN A 36 4.27 -8.24 6.80
CA ASN A 36 4.31 -9.71 6.69
C ASN A 36 3.96 -10.25 5.29
N GLY A 37 3.90 -9.40 4.26
CA GLY A 37 3.63 -9.81 2.89
C GLY A 37 2.15 -9.97 2.53
N LYS A 38 1.22 -9.81 3.50
CA LYS A 38 -0.22 -9.84 3.22
C LYS A 38 -0.73 -8.49 2.72
N THR A 39 -1.82 -8.51 1.97
CA THR A 39 -2.52 -7.30 1.54
C THR A 39 -3.98 -7.30 2.00
N LYS A 40 -4.56 -6.11 2.11
CA LYS A 40 -6.00 -5.92 2.33
C LYS A 40 -6.51 -4.80 1.43
N ASP A 41 -7.63 -5.06 0.76
CA ASP A 41 -8.37 -4.08 -0.02
C ASP A 41 -9.52 -3.48 0.80
N GLU A 42 -9.71 -2.18 0.68
CA GLU A 42 -10.83 -1.44 1.28
C GLU A 42 -11.43 -0.46 0.26
N ILE A 43 -12.74 -0.25 0.35
CA ILE A 43 -13.44 0.82 -0.36
C ILE A 43 -13.95 1.79 0.72
N ILE A 44 -13.51 3.04 0.64
CA ILE A 44 -13.92 4.11 1.55
C ILE A 44 -14.79 5.07 0.74
N SER A 45 -16.10 5.03 0.97
CA SER A 45 -17.05 6.00 0.41
C SER A 45 -16.87 7.36 1.08
N TYR A 46 -17.15 8.44 0.34
CA TYR A 46 -17.19 9.80 0.87
C TYR A 46 -18.35 10.04 1.85
#